data_AF-A0A2T4DVN8-F1
#
_entry.id   AF-A0A2T4DVN8-F1
#
_cell.length_a   1.000
_cell.length_b   1.000
_cell.length_c   1.000
_cell.angle_alpha   90.00
_cell.angle_beta   90.00
_cell.angle_gamma   90.00
#
_symmetry.space_group_name_H-M   'P 1'
#
loop_
_entity.id
_entity.type
_entity.pdbx_description
1 polymer ?
#
loop_
_entity_poly.entity_id
_entity_poly.type
_entity_poly.pdbx_seq_one_letter_code
_entity_poly.pdbx_strand_id
1 'polypeptide(L)'
;MRISFILLLLFFCFNAYTQITQPLRYEIEIEDFYDPYFIVSAEENGIFIFKEMSLKSTGKEKVWQIIQLDTSLVEVNMQEVIIDSKFSFRGYDYQNGKFVMLFQEGEEYAEDLLFITFSVDQLVFKTYLYENLVPINLTEFEMKNDAVIFGGNANTRAVLMMYNFSAERGVVLPGFYNDRSSLLQIVTKSDDNLVRIITSERRYDRSYGITIRAYTTQGELIFTEDINAKDDISLTNGRVVDSSNGSDLLAGTYSTKKRRETSRGLFIADLSDPEQENIEYYNYANLENFFNYMKEKRKMRVKKRIARKKIKGKKLKFSYRLYVQDIIKQRNQNILIGEAYYPTYSSGSYGFSTYNNFSDPFMSRGNTQVFDGYKYTHAVLMAFDNNGNLLWDNSFEINDLKSFQLEKHVHVAFSEEQMVMLYLYDQQIKVKVINGQEIIEGKFTEDLRLMYESDEMKANSEDLEGLEKWYGNNFYAYGVNRVKNLRDSDIQLNRKVFFINKIVVK
;
A
#
# COMPACT_ATOMS: atom_id res chain seq x y z
N MET A 1 6.53 62.43 -41.58
CA MET A 1 5.56 61.31 -41.63
C MET A 1 6.13 60.15 -40.83
N ARG A 2 5.46 59.79 -39.74
CA ARG A 2 5.73 58.62 -38.90
C ARG A 2 4.95 57.45 -39.48
N ILE A 3 5.58 56.28 -39.65
CA ILE A 3 4.86 55.01 -39.71
C ILE A 3 5.62 54.03 -38.83
N SER A 4 4.96 53.65 -37.74
CA SER A 4 5.39 52.77 -36.66
C SER A 4 5.73 51.36 -37.18
N PHE A 5 6.85 50.82 -36.70
CA PHE A 5 7.07 49.39 -36.64
C PHE A 5 6.41 48.87 -35.35
N ILE A 6 5.36 48.07 -35.47
CA ILE A 6 4.73 47.35 -34.35
C ILE A 6 5.46 46.01 -34.22
N LEU A 7 6.16 45.85 -33.09
CA LEU A 7 6.78 44.59 -32.68
C LEU A 7 5.69 43.71 -32.04
N LEU A 8 5.25 42.66 -32.74
CA LEU A 8 4.31 41.69 -32.21
C LEU A 8 5.07 40.71 -31.30
N LEU A 9 5.04 40.95 -29.99
CA LEU A 9 5.49 40.00 -28.97
C LEU A 9 4.47 38.85 -28.92
N LEU A 10 4.80 37.74 -29.58
CA LEU A 10 4.13 36.45 -29.39
C LEU A 10 4.42 35.97 -27.97
N PHE A 11 3.50 36.25 -27.05
CA PHE A 11 3.38 35.51 -25.80
C PHE A 11 2.99 34.07 -26.14
N PHE A 12 3.98 33.19 -26.26
CA PHE A 12 3.77 31.76 -26.07
C PHE A 12 3.41 31.57 -24.60
N CYS A 13 2.13 31.67 -24.27
CA CYS A 13 1.60 31.06 -23.06
C CYS A 13 1.76 29.55 -23.24
N PHE A 14 2.86 28.99 -22.73
CA PHE A 14 2.87 27.59 -22.35
C PHE A 14 1.73 27.42 -21.36
N ASN A 15 0.61 26.85 -21.82
CA ASN A 15 -0.35 26.27 -20.92
C ASN A 15 0.43 25.20 -20.16
N ALA A 16 0.71 25.45 -18.88
CA ALA A 16 1.03 24.39 -17.95
C ALA A 16 -0.22 23.49 -17.98
N TYR A 17 -0.15 22.39 -18.74
CA TYR A 17 -1.18 21.38 -18.68
C TYR A 17 -1.15 20.88 -17.24
N THR A 18 -2.15 21.26 -16.45
CA THR A 18 -2.34 20.66 -15.14
C THR A 18 -2.37 19.15 -15.36
N GLN A 19 -1.34 18.48 -14.88
CA GLN A 19 -1.14 17.04 -15.12
C GLN A 19 -2.19 16.20 -14.41
N ILE A 20 -2.95 16.81 -13.49
CA ILE A 20 -3.99 16.16 -12.71
C ILE A 20 -5.33 16.86 -12.94
N THR A 21 -6.38 16.07 -13.17
CA THR A 21 -7.76 16.54 -13.23
C THR A 21 -8.64 15.72 -12.30
N GLN A 22 -9.70 16.33 -11.79
CA GLN A 22 -10.67 15.68 -10.90
C GLN A 22 -12.06 15.78 -11.55
N PRO A 23 -12.37 14.91 -12.53
CA PRO A 23 -13.55 15.06 -13.37
C PRO A 23 -14.86 14.64 -12.71
N LEU A 24 -14.83 13.77 -11.70
CA LEU A 24 -16.02 13.13 -11.14
C LEU A 24 -15.89 12.98 -9.63
N ARG A 25 -16.99 13.17 -8.91
CA ARG A 25 -17.10 12.94 -7.49
C ARG A 25 -18.46 12.30 -7.19
N TYR A 26 -18.43 11.31 -6.30
CA TYR A 26 -19.59 10.60 -5.79
C TYR A 26 -19.65 10.81 -4.28
N GLU A 27 -20.84 11.03 -3.73
CA GLU A 27 -21.06 11.28 -2.29
C GLU A 27 -22.24 10.46 -1.77
N ILE A 28 -22.07 9.84 -0.61
CA ILE A 28 -23.13 9.22 0.19
C ILE A 28 -23.28 10.05 1.46
N GLU A 29 -24.49 10.50 1.79
CA GLU A 29 -24.74 11.15 3.09
C GLU A 29 -24.67 10.13 4.23
N ILE A 30 -23.97 10.50 5.30
CA ILE A 30 -23.69 9.62 6.44
C ILE A 30 -24.14 10.25 7.75
N GLU A 31 -24.64 9.43 8.68
CA GLU A 31 -25.03 9.91 10.01
C GLU A 31 -23.83 9.98 10.95
N ASP A 32 -23.10 8.86 11.05
CA ASP A 32 -21.84 8.77 11.79
C ASP A 32 -20.67 9.18 10.90
N PHE A 33 -19.81 10.04 11.44
CA PHE A 33 -18.63 10.52 10.76
C PHE A 33 -17.47 9.51 10.80
N TYR A 34 -17.57 8.50 11.67
CA TYR A 34 -16.52 7.51 11.92
C TYR A 34 -16.89 6.11 11.42
N ASP A 35 -18.03 5.95 10.74
CA ASP A 35 -18.41 4.68 10.13
C ASP A 35 -17.47 4.37 8.95
N PRO A 36 -16.69 3.29 9.00
CA PRO A 36 -15.75 2.97 7.94
C PRO A 36 -16.48 2.46 6.71
N TYR A 37 -16.07 2.97 5.55
CA TYR A 37 -16.40 2.39 4.24
C TYR A 37 -15.17 1.69 3.70
N PHE A 38 -15.36 0.47 3.21
CA PHE A 38 -14.33 -0.24 2.47
C PHE A 38 -14.55 -0.04 0.98
N ILE A 39 -13.44 0.03 0.25
CA ILE A 39 -13.43 0.30 -1.19
C ILE A 39 -12.48 -0.68 -1.85
N VAL A 40 -12.93 -1.33 -2.90
CA VAL A 40 -12.07 -2.17 -3.74
C VAL A 40 -12.16 -1.71 -5.19
N SER A 41 -10.98 -1.51 -5.80
CA SER A 41 -10.88 -1.27 -7.24
C SER A 41 -11.31 -2.54 -7.99
N ALA A 42 -12.31 -2.42 -8.85
CA ALA A 42 -12.68 -3.45 -9.81
C ALA A 42 -12.06 -3.17 -11.19
N GLU A 43 -10.93 -2.47 -11.22
CA GLU A 43 -10.21 -2.09 -12.45
C GLU A 43 -11.14 -1.37 -13.44
N GLU A 44 -11.20 -1.82 -14.69
CA GLU A 44 -12.08 -1.23 -15.73
C GLU A 44 -13.57 -1.52 -15.49
N ASN A 45 -13.91 -2.41 -14.57
CA ASN A 45 -15.30 -2.70 -14.17
C ASN A 45 -15.81 -1.76 -13.07
N GLY A 46 -15.00 -0.80 -12.64
CA GLY A 46 -15.40 0.25 -11.72
C GLY A 46 -14.89 0.04 -10.30
N ILE A 47 -15.73 0.28 -9.29
CA ILE A 47 -15.37 0.21 -7.86
C ILE A 47 -16.50 -0.49 -7.09
N PHE A 48 -16.17 -1.33 -6.12
CA PHE A 48 -17.13 -1.72 -5.09
C PHE A 48 -16.89 -0.93 -3.80
N ILE A 49 -17.99 -0.51 -3.19
CA ILE A 49 -18.04 0.15 -1.89
C ILE A 49 -18.88 -0.73 -0.99
N PHE A 50 -18.42 -0.99 0.23
CA PHE A 50 -19.21 -1.83 1.14
C PHE A 50 -18.99 -1.49 2.60
N LYS A 51 -20.00 -1.77 3.41
CA LYS A 51 -19.97 -1.58 4.87
C LYS A 51 -21.01 -2.42 5.59
N GLU A 52 -20.86 -2.55 6.90
CA GLU A 52 -21.92 -3.05 7.77
C GLU A 52 -22.98 -1.96 7.99
N MET A 53 -24.25 -2.35 7.91
CA MET A 53 -25.42 -1.51 8.14
C MET A 53 -25.90 -1.69 9.58
N SER A 54 -25.22 -1.03 10.53
CA SER A 54 -25.44 -1.17 11.98
C SER A 54 -26.91 -1.03 12.40
N LEU A 55 -27.67 -0.11 11.79
CA LEU A 55 -29.10 0.11 12.07
C LEU A 55 -30.02 -1.03 11.58
N LYS A 56 -29.57 -1.83 10.62
CA LYS A 56 -30.29 -3.01 10.10
C LYS A 56 -29.81 -4.32 10.74
N SER A 57 -28.60 -4.33 11.31
CA SER A 57 -28.05 -5.48 12.04
C SER A 57 -28.82 -5.74 13.33
N THR A 58 -29.00 -7.02 13.67
CA THR A 58 -29.54 -7.50 14.95
C THR A 58 -28.46 -8.22 15.74
N GLY A 59 -28.77 -8.64 16.97
CA GLY A 59 -27.82 -9.42 17.79
C GLY A 59 -27.41 -10.77 17.21
N LYS A 60 -28.12 -11.30 16.20
CA LYS A 60 -27.80 -12.59 15.55
C LYS A 60 -27.36 -12.47 14.10
N GLU A 61 -27.71 -11.38 13.45
CA GLU A 61 -27.54 -11.19 12.00
C GLU A 61 -26.95 -9.81 11.74
N LYS A 62 -25.88 -9.74 10.95
CA LYS A 62 -25.29 -8.50 10.46
C LYS A 62 -25.68 -8.30 9.01
N VAL A 63 -26.15 -7.11 8.68
CA VAL A 63 -26.50 -6.74 7.30
C VAL A 63 -25.33 -5.97 6.70
N TRP A 64 -24.79 -6.47 5.59
CA TRP A 64 -23.74 -5.81 4.82
C TRP A 64 -24.32 -5.25 3.52
N GLN A 65 -24.03 -4.00 3.22
CA GLN A 65 -24.38 -3.38 1.95
C GLN A 65 -23.16 -3.33 1.04
N ILE A 66 -23.35 -3.72 -0.22
CA ILE A 66 -22.34 -3.69 -1.27
C ILE A 66 -22.92 -2.86 -2.43
N ILE A 67 -22.25 -1.77 -2.79
CA ILE A 67 -22.59 -0.87 -3.89
C ILE A 67 -21.51 -1.03 -4.96
N GLN A 68 -21.90 -1.18 -6.21
CA GLN A 68 -21.00 -1.19 -7.35
C GLN A 68 -21.19 0.10 -8.14
N LEU A 69 -20.10 0.82 -8.36
CA LEU A 69 -20.02 1.97 -9.25
C LEU A 69 -19.27 1.59 -10.53
N ASP A 70 -19.67 2.13 -11.68
CA ASP A 70 -18.88 2.05 -12.91
C ASP A 70 -17.69 3.03 -12.89
N THR A 71 -16.94 3.07 -14.00
CA THR A 71 -15.80 3.98 -14.15
C THR A 71 -16.18 5.47 -14.24
N SER A 72 -17.47 5.78 -14.42
CA SER A 72 -18.04 7.12 -14.37
C SER A 72 -18.62 7.45 -12.98
N LEU A 73 -18.35 6.62 -11.97
CA LEU A 73 -18.87 6.72 -10.61
C LEU A 73 -20.41 6.71 -10.55
N VAL A 74 -21.06 6.04 -11.50
CA VAL A 74 -22.52 5.83 -11.50
C VAL A 74 -22.82 4.49 -10.85
N GLU A 75 -23.78 4.47 -9.93
CA GLU A 75 -24.27 3.22 -9.32
C GLU A 75 -24.88 2.29 -10.37
N VAL A 76 -24.29 1.11 -10.54
CA VAL A 76 -24.79 0.07 -11.45
C VAL A 76 -25.55 -1.03 -10.73
N ASN A 77 -25.21 -1.28 -9.47
CA ASN A 77 -25.80 -2.35 -8.67
C ASN A 77 -25.67 -2.05 -7.17
N MET A 78 -26.61 -2.54 -6.39
CA MET A 78 -26.57 -2.50 -4.93
C MET A 78 -27.21 -3.77 -4.37
N GLN A 79 -26.51 -4.42 -3.45
CA GLN A 79 -26.95 -5.67 -2.81
C GLN A 79 -26.78 -5.58 -1.30
N GLU A 80 -27.66 -6.29 -0.59
CA GLU A 80 -27.54 -6.50 0.85
C GLU A 80 -27.36 -7.99 1.12
N VAL A 81 -26.40 -8.32 1.99
CA VAL A 81 -26.11 -9.69 2.40
C VAL A 81 -26.28 -9.81 3.91
N ILE A 82 -26.98 -10.84 4.34
CA ILE A 82 -27.18 -11.15 5.76
C ILE A 82 -26.16 -12.20 6.16
N ILE A 83 -25.40 -11.91 7.21
CA ILE A 83 -24.31 -12.76 7.71
C ILE A 83 -24.57 -13.05 9.18
N ASP A 84 -24.35 -14.29 9.61
CA ASP A 84 -24.44 -14.63 11.04
C ASP A 84 -23.43 -13.78 11.84
N SER A 85 -23.91 -13.17 12.92
CA SER A 85 -23.14 -12.33 13.83
C SER A 85 -21.85 -12.96 14.38
N LYS A 86 -21.76 -14.30 14.40
CA LYS A 86 -20.54 -15.05 14.78
C LYS A 86 -19.37 -14.80 13.83
N PHE A 87 -19.64 -14.41 12.59
CA PHE A 87 -18.63 -14.04 11.61
C PHE A 87 -18.30 -12.53 11.69
N SER A 88 -17.00 -12.24 11.70
CA SER A 88 -16.43 -10.89 11.68
C SER A 88 -15.68 -10.67 10.38
N PHE A 89 -15.82 -9.50 9.75
CA PHE A 89 -15.12 -9.17 8.52
C PHE A 89 -13.61 -9.10 8.75
N ARG A 90 -12.81 -9.62 7.82
CA ARG A 90 -11.35 -9.71 7.95
C ARG A 90 -10.56 -9.26 6.74
N GLY A 91 -11.12 -9.34 5.55
CA GLY A 91 -10.39 -9.00 4.35
C GLY A 91 -11.25 -9.06 3.12
N TYR A 92 -10.69 -8.59 2.02
CA TYR A 92 -11.32 -8.60 0.72
C TYR A 92 -10.28 -8.56 -0.37
N ASP A 93 -10.64 -9.03 -1.56
CA ASP A 93 -9.81 -8.88 -2.75
C ASP A 93 -10.66 -8.96 -4.01
N TYR A 94 -10.12 -8.50 -5.13
CA TYR A 94 -10.75 -8.53 -6.44
C TYR A 94 -9.75 -8.98 -7.51
N GLN A 95 -10.15 -9.94 -8.33
CA GLN A 95 -9.40 -10.29 -9.53
C GLN A 95 -10.33 -10.84 -10.62
N ASN A 96 -10.03 -10.52 -11.88
CA ASN A 96 -10.66 -11.12 -13.06
C ASN A 96 -12.20 -11.15 -13.00
N GLY A 97 -12.84 -10.03 -12.62
CA GLY A 97 -14.30 -9.95 -12.57
C GLY A 97 -14.94 -10.54 -11.33
N LYS A 98 -14.17 -11.04 -10.36
CA LYS A 98 -14.68 -11.66 -9.14
C LYS A 98 -14.16 -10.92 -7.90
N PHE A 99 -15.10 -10.37 -7.13
CA PHE A 99 -14.88 -9.75 -5.83
C PHE A 99 -15.13 -10.78 -4.73
N VAL A 100 -14.25 -10.85 -3.73
CA VAL A 100 -14.38 -11.77 -2.59
C VAL A 100 -14.25 -11.00 -1.29
N MET A 101 -15.17 -11.26 -0.37
CA MET A 101 -15.12 -10.83 1.02
C MET A 101 -14.81 -12.03 1.92
N LEU A 102 -13.93 -11.84 2.89
CA LEU A 102 -13.54 -12.82 3.90
C LEU A 102 -14.06 -12.42 5.27
N PHE A 103 -14.74 -13.36 5.92
CA PHE A 103 -15.15 -13.27 7.30
C PHE A 103 -14.61 -14.46 8.10
N GLN A 104 -14.32 -14.26 9.38
CA GLN A 104 -13.90 -15.33 10.29
C GLN A 104 -14.82 -15.45 11.49
N GLU A 105 -15.04 -16.69 11.92
CA GLU A 105 -15.54 -17.01 13.26
C GLU A 105 -14.37 -16.97 14.26
N GLY A 106 -14.63 -16.41 15.45
CA GLY A 106 -13.61 -16.15 16.47
C GLY A 106 -12.93 -14.78 16.34
N GLU A 107 -12.57 -14.17 17.46
CA GLU A 107 -12.00 -12.81 17.46
C GLU A 107 -10.51 -12.79 17.14
N GLU A 108 -9.72 -13.62 17.83
CA GLU A 108 -8.25 -13.63 17.73
C GLU A 108 -7.73 -14.72 16.78
N TYR A 109 -8.34 -15.91 16.82
CA TYR A 109 -8.01 -17.04 15.97
C TYR A 109 -9.21 -17.38 15.11
N ALA A 110 -8.98 -17.55 13.80
CA ALA A 110 -10.02 -17.95 12.86
C ALA A 110 -10.37 -19.44 13.06
N GLU A 111 -11.53 -19.72 13.64
CA GLU A 111 -12.06 -21.07 13.81
C GLU A 111 -12.62 -21.61 12.50
N ASP A 112 -13.57 -20.91 11.89
CA ASP A 112 -14.07 -21.17 10.54
C ASP A 112 -13.99 -19.89 9.71
N LEU A 113 -13.90 -20.05 8.40
CA LEU A 113 -13.87 -18.94 7.46
C LEU A 113 -15.09 -18.96 6.55
N LEU A 114 -15.67 -17.79 6.31
CA LEU A 114 -16.78 -17.58 5.39
C LEU A 114 -16.30 -16.68 4.25
N PHE A 115 -16.34 -17.19 3.03
CA PHE A 115 -16.09 -16.42 1.83
C PHE A 115 -17.41 -16.06 1.15
N ILE A 116 -17.57 -14.80 0.77
CA ILE A 116 -18.71 -14.33 -0.03
C ILE A 116 -18.15 -13.76 -1.32
N THR A 117 -18.58 -14.32 -2.45
CA THR A 117 -18.06 -13.96 -3.77
C THR A 117 -19.14 -13.29 -4.61
N PHE A 118 -18.78 -12.23 -5.32
CA PHE A 118 -19.63 -11.47 -6.22
C PHE A 118 -18.97 -11.46 -7.59
N SER A 119 -19.73 -11.79 -8.64
CA SER A 119 -19.24 -11.63 -10.02
C SER A 119 -19.74 -10.29 -10.55
N VAL A 120 -18.87 -9.51 -11.17
CA VAL A 120 -19.21 -8.18 -11.75
C VAL A 120 -20.42 -8.27 -12.70
N ASP A 121 -20.52 -9.36 -13.45
CA ASP A 121 -21.57 -9.55 -14.47
C ASP A 121 -22.84 -10.21 -13.93
N GLN A 122 -22.83 -10.73 -12.69
CA GLN A 122 -23.94 -11.48 -12.13
C GLN A 122 -24.56 -10.73 -10.96
N LEU A 123 -25.89 -10.61 -10.97
CA LEU A 123 -26.67 -10.08 -9.85
C LEU A 123 -26.77 -11.06 -8.66
N VAL A 124 -25.89 -12.05 -8.57
CA VAL A 124 -25.94 -13.12 -7.57
C VAL A 124 -24.59 -13.28 -6.91
N PHE A 125 -24.58 -13.35 -5.58
CA PHE A 125 -23.42 -13.73 -4.80
C PHE A 125 -23.46 -15.23 -4.46
N LYS A 126 -22.29 -15.80 -4.17
CA LYS A 126 -22.15 -17.17 -3.66
C LYS A 126 -21.41 -17.16 -2.34
N THR A 127 -21.76 -18.07 -1.45
CA THR A 127 -21.18 -18.20 -0.13
C THR A 127 -20.49 -19.55 0.01
N TYR A 128 -19.28 -19.56 0.58
CA TYR A 128 -18.48 -20.76 0.82
C TYR A 128 -18.05 -20.78 2.29
N LEU A 129 -18.37 -21.86 3.00
CA LEU A 129 -17.87 -22.10 4.34
C LEU A 129 -16.63 -22.99 4.24
N TYR A 130 -15.54 -22.54 4.86
CA TYR A 130 -14.31 -23.30 5.01
C TYR A 130 -14.09 -23.62 6.48
N GLU A 131 -14.28 -24.90 6.80
CA GLU A 131 -13.95 -25.45 8.11
C GLU A 131 -12.43 -25.44 8.27
N ASN A 132 -11.93 -24.58 9.15
CA ASN A 132 -10.49 -24.36 9.21
C ASN A 132 -9.78 -25.57 9.84
N LEU A 133 -8.74 -26.05 9.17
CA LEU A 133 -7.96 -27.19 9.67
C LEU A 133 -7.08 -26.79 10.86
N VAL A 134 -6.62 -25.53 10.88
CA VAL A 134 -5.72 -25.00 11.90
C VAL A 134 -6.13 -23.57 12.24
N PRO A 135 -6.58 -23.30 13.48
CA PRO A 135 -6.85 -21.94 13.92
C PRO A 135 -5.60 -21.06 13.79
N ILE A 136 -5.71 -19.97 13.04
CA ILE A 136 -4.63 -19.02 12.79
C ILE A 136 -5.04 -17.63 13.23
N ASN A 137 -4.09 -16.85 13.73
CA ASN A 137 -4.24 -15.41 13.73
C ASN A 137 -4.02 -14.94 12.29
N LEU A 138 -5.12 -14.71 11.58
CA LEU A 138 -5.18 -14.36 10.17
C LEU A 138 -4.61 -12.96 9.94
N THR A 139 -3.61 -12.86 9.06
CA THR A 139 -2.95 -11.59 8.74
C THR A 139 -2.91 -11.29 7.25
N GLU A 140 -3.18 -12.27 6.39
CA GLU A 140 -2.98 -12.17 4.94
C GLU A 140 -4.15 -12.79 4.20
N PHE A 141 -4.58 -12.15 3.12
CA PHE A 141 -5.65 -12.62 2.25
C PHE A 141 -5.46 -12.03 0.85
N GLU A 142 -5.32 -12.89 -0.15
CA GLU A 142 -5.11 -12.53 -1.55
C GLU A 142 -5.83 -13.54 -2.46
N MET A 143 -6.22 -13.11 -3.65
CA MET A 143 -6.93 -13.90 -4.65
C MET A 143 -6.07 -14.19 -5.86
N LYS A 144 -6.14 -15.43 -6.37
CA LYS A 144 -5.58 -15.83 -7.66
C LYS A 144 -6.59 -16.66 -8.44
N ASN A 145 -7.05 -16.13 -9.57
CA ASN A 145 -8.03 -16.76 -10.45
C ASN A 145 -9.31 -17.15 -9.70
N ASP A 146 -9.52 -18.44 -9.47
CA ASP A 146 -10.67 -18.97 -8.75
C ASP A 146 -10.29 -19.57 -7.40
N ALA A 147 -9.17 -19.13 -6.83
CA ALA A 147 -8.70 -19.52 -5.52
C ALA A 147 -8.34 -18.29 -4.67
N VAL A 148 -8.43 -18.46 -3.36
CA VAL A 148 -7.91 -17.50 -2.37
C VAL A 148 -6.80 -18.14 -1.57
N ILE A 149 -5.83 -17.31 -1.20
CA ILE A 149 -4.68 -17.66 -0.39
C ILE A 149 -4.74 -16.80 0.85
N PHE A 150 -4.65 -17.44 2.00
CA PHE A 150 -4.77 -16.76 3.28
C PHE A 150 -3.85 -17.40 4.28
N GLY A 151 -3.44 -16.61 5.26
CA GLY A 151 -2.55 -17.13 6.28
C GLY A 151 -2.23 -16.14 7.37
N GLY A 152 -1.39 -16.61 8.25
CA GLY A 152 -0.91 -15.83 9.37
C GLY A 152 -0.18 -16.72 10.34
N ASN A 153 -0.37 -16.49 11.64
CA ASN A 153 0.44 -17.16 12.66
C ASN A 153 -0.38 -18.17 13.45
N ALA A 154 0.11 -19.41 13.51
CA ALA A 154 -0.32 -20.41 14.50
C ALA A 154 0.88 -20.77 15.38
N ASN A 155 0.77 -20.56 16.69
CA ASN A 155 1.83 -20.88 17.66
C ASN A 155 3.23 -20.35 17.23
N THR A 156 3.30 -19.07 16.82
CA THR A 156 4.52 -18.37 16.35
C THR A 156 5.12 -18.88 15.03
N ARG A 157 4.41 -19.72 14.28
CA ARG A 157 4.81 -20.20 12.95
C ARG A 157 3.85 -19.67 11.90
N ALA A 158 4.41 -19.32 10.74
CA ALA A 158 3.61 -18.96 9.58
C ALA A 158 2.86 -20.20 9.08
N VAL A 159 1.56 -20.06 8.85
CA VAL A 159 0.71 -21.07 8.22
C VAL A 159 -0.03 -20.37 7.09
N LEU A 160 0.07 -20.95 5.89
CA LEU A 160 -0.60 -20.48 4.70
C LEU A 160 -1.50 -21.60 4.17
N MET A 161 -2.68 -21.22 3.75
CA MET A 161 -3.73 -22.08 3.25
C MET A 161 -4.25 -21.50 1.95
N MET A 162 -4.85 -22.37 1.15
CA MET A 162 -5.48 -22.01 -0.11
C MET A 162 -6.85 -22.66 -0.16
N TYR A 163 -7.84 -21.95 -0.68
CA TYR A 163 -9.17 -22.48 -0.97
C TYR A 163 -9.53 -22.22 -2.42
N ASN A 164 -9.85 -23.28 -3.17
CA ASN A 164 -10.26 -23.19 -4.56
C ASN A 164 -11.80 -23.27 -4.64
N PHE A 165 -12.44 -22.24 -5.20
CA PHE A 165 -13.91 -22.14 -5.25
C PHE A 165 -14.54 -23.11 -6.25
N SER A 166 -13.90 -23.37 -7.40
CA SER A 166 -14.39 -24.35 -8.39
C SER A 166 -14.34 -25.78 -7.86
N ALA A 167 -13.27 -26.13 -7.15
CA ALA A 167 -13.10 -27.46 -6.57
C ALA A 167 -13.75 -27.61 -5.18
N GLU A 168 -14.22 -26.50 -4.60
CA GLU A 168 -14.71 -26.39 -3.21
C GLU A 168 -13.79 -27.07 -2.20
N ARG A 169 -12.49 -26.90 -2.40
CA ARG A 169 -11.45 -27.62 -1.65
C ARG A 169 -10.41 -26.67 -1.11
N GLY A 170 -10.16 -26.78 0.19
CA GLY A 170 -9.05 -26.12 0.85
C GLY A 170 -7.88 -27.06 1.14
N VAL A 171 -6.67 -26.50 1.15
CA VAL A 171 -5.42 -27.20 1.41
C VAL A 171 -4.48 -26.31 2.22
N VAL A 172 -3.67 -26.91 3.10
CA VAL A 172 -2.57 -26.20 3.77
C VAL A 172 -1.34 -26.29 2.87
N LEU A 173 -0.70 -25.14 2.61
CA LEU A 173 0.46 -25.10 1.73
C LEU A 173 1.69 -25.73 2.43
N PRO A 174 2.38 -26.69 1.77
CA PRO A 174 3.58 -27.28 2.33
C PRO A 174 4.75 -26.28 2.34
N GLY A 175 5.70 -26.46 3.27
CA GLY A 175 6.97 -25.69 3.28
C GLY A 175 7.10 -24.61 4.36
N PHE A 176 6.08 -24.36 5.18
CA PHE A 176 6.10 -23.31 6.21
C PHE A 176 6.23 -23.81 7.66
N TYR A 177 6.19 -25.14 7.87
CA TYR A 177 6.09 -25.74 9.21
C TYR A 177 7.37 -25.69 10.08
N ASN A 178 8.55 -25.50 9.48
CA ASN A 178 9.83 -25.79 10.15
C ASN A 178 10.72 -24.59 10.50
N ASP A 179 10.36 -23.36 10.13
CA ASP A 179 11.29 -22.23 10.30
C ASP A 179 10.68 -21.01 10.99
N ARG A 180 11.56 -20.25 11.65
CA ARG A 180 11.30 -18.87 12.09
C ARG A 180 11.30 -17.93 10.86
N SER A 181 10.56 -18.34 9.84
CA SER A 181 10.36 -17.59 8.61
C SER A 181 9.40 -16.45 8.89
N SER A 182 9.55 -15.36 8.15
CA SER A 182 8.61 -14.25 8.17
C SER A 182 8.11 -14.07 6.75
N LEU A 183 6.79 -14.04 6.57
CA LEU A 183 6.20 -13.75 5.27
C LEU A 183 6.56 -12.32 4.86
N LEU A 184 6.98 -12.15 3.61
CA LEU A 184 7.32 -10.84 3.03
C LEU A 184 6.29 -10.39 2.00
N GLN A 185 5.75 -11.33 1.21
CA GLN A 185 4.81 -11.07 0.13
C GLN A 185 4.12 -12.35 -0.32
N ILE A 186 2.87 -12.23 -0.73
CA ILE A 186 2.14 -13.19 -1.56
C ILE A 186 1.98 -12.53 -2.94
N VAL A 187 2.49 -13.18 -3.99
CA VAL A 187 2.41 -12.67 -5.36
C VAL A 187 1.32 -13.42 -6.11
N THR A 188 0.22 -12.71 -6.36
CA THR A 188 -0.95 -13.20 -7.12
C THR A 188 -1.19 -12.43 -8.42
N LYS A 189 -0.66 -11.20 -8.53
CA LYS A 189 -0.77 -10.34 -9.72
C LYS A 189 0.33 -10.69 -10.72
N SER A 190 0.26 -11.92 -11.24
CA SER A 190 1.13 -12.45 -12.31
C SER A 190 0.32 -12.91 -13.52
N ASP A 191 0.93 -12.90 -14.70
CA ASP A 191 0.28 -13.39 -15.93
C ASP A 191 0.06 -14.92 -15.93
N ASP A 192 0.89 -15.66 -15.18
CA ASP A 192 0.77 -17.12 -15.04
C ASP A 192 -0.24 -17.54 -13.97
N ASN A 193 -0.57 -18.83 -13.91
CA ASN A 193 -1.49 -19.39 -12.91
C ASN A 193 -0.82 -19.77 -11.59
N LEU A 194 0.38 -19.24 -11.32
CA LEU A 194 1.13 -19.56 -10.12
C LEU A 194 0.91 -18.51 -9.05
N VAL A 195 0.92 -18.96 -7.81
CA VAL A 195 1.02 -18.10 -6.62
C VAL A 195 2.42 -18.24 -6.06
N ARG A 196 3.13 -17.13 -5.88
CA ARG A 196 4.48 -17.17 -5.29
C ARG A 196 4.43 -16.61 -3.88
N ILE A 197 4.95 -17.38 -2.93
CA ILE A 197 5.10 -16.97 -1.53
C ILE A 197 6.57 -16.64 -1.29
N ILE A 198 6.82 -15.43 -0.79
CA ILE A 198 8.16 -14.94 -0.49
C ILE A 198 8.32 -14.86 1.03
N THR A 199 9.31 -15.57 1.57
CA THR A 199 9.63 -15.55 3.00
C THR A 199 11.07 -15.09 3.26
N SER A 200 11.31 -14.47 4.42
CA SER A 200 12.65 -14.23 4.93
C SER A 200 13.01 -15.27 6.00
N GLU A 201 14.13 -15.95 5.79
CA GLU A 201 14.56 -17.06 6.64
C GLU A 201 15.95 -16.82 7.22
N ARG A 202 16.17 -17.28 8.45
CA ARG A 202 17.47 -17.16 9.12
C ARG A 202 18.36 -18.30 8.67
N ARG A 203 19.52 -17.97 8.10
CA ARG A 203 20.53 -18.96 7.70
C ARG A 203 21.41 -19.34 8.90
N TYR A 204 22.12 -20.47 8.78
CA TYR A 204 23.00 -21.00 9.84
C TYR A 204 24.04 -19.99 10.33
N ASP A 205 24.58 -19.18 9.41
CA ASP A 205 25.57 -18.16 9.68
C ASP A 205 25.00 -16.89 10.33
N ARG A 206 23.69 -16.93 10.67
CA ARG A 206 22.87 -15.87 11.28
C ARG A 206 22.57 -14.68 10.35
N SER A 207 22.91 -14.77 9.06
CA SER A 207 22.36 -13.88 8.05
C SER A 207 20.90 -14.24 7.77
N TYR A 208 20.24 -13.39 7.00
CA TYR A 208 18.91 -13.64 6.48
C TYR A 208 18.93 -13.67 4.96
N GLY A 209 18.33 -14.73 4.42
CA GLY A 209 18.06 -14.90 2.99
C GLY A 209 16.58 -14.78 2.70
N ILE A 210 16.24 -14.94 1.42
CA ILE A 210 14.87 -14.95 0.93
C ILE A 210 14.60 -16.32 0.30
N THR A 211 13.41 -16.86 0.51
CA THR A 211 12.96 -18.10 -0.11
C THR A 211 11.68 -17.81 -0.89
N ILE A 212 11.64 -18.20 -2.16
CA ILE A 212 10.50 -18.08 -3.05
C ILE A 212 9.93 -19.48 -3.25
N ARG A 213 8.64 -19.66 -2.98
CA ARG A 213 7.92 -20.93 -3.21
C ARG A 213 6.75 -20.67 -4.15
N ALA A 214 6.68 -21.40 -5.27
CA ALA A 214 5.59 -21.25 -6.23
C ALA A 214 4.61 -22.42 -6.12
N TYR A 215 3.32 -22.11 -6.11
CA TYR A 215 2.23 -23.09 -6.00
C TYR A 215 1.23 -22.91 -7.14
N THR A 216 0.56 -23.99 -7.52
CA THR A 216 -0.66 -23.91 -8.34
C THR A 216 -1.84 -23.37 -7.53
N THR A 217 -2.93 -23.00 -8.20
CA THR A 217 -4.22 -22.65 -7.57
C THR A 217 -4.91 -23.83 -6.86
N GLN A 218 -4.29 -25.01 -6.87
CA GLN A 218 -4.71 -26.22 -6.17
C GLN A 218 -3.81 -26.50 -4.95
N GLY A 219 -2.82 -25.63 -4.69
CA GLY A 219 -1.86 -25.73 -3.59
C GLY A 219 -0.73 -26.73 -3.80
N GLU A 220 -0.49 -27.16 -5.03
CA GLU A 220 0.64 -28.04 -5.36
C GLU A 220 1.92 -27.21 -5.50
N LEU A 221 2.98 -27.58 -4.77
CA LEU A 221 4.29 -26.92 -4.84
C LEU A 221 4.97 -27.25 -6.17
N ILE A 222 5.28 -26.23 -6.97
CA ILE A 222 5.99 -26.38 -8.25
C ILE A 222 7.50 -26.28 -8.05
N PHE A 223 7.97 -25.24 -7.36
CA PHE A 223 9.39 -25.05 -7.08
C PHE A 223 9.65 -24.28 -5.78
N THR A 224 10.88 -24.41 -5.29
CA THR A 224 11.43 -23.60 -4.19
C THR A 224 12.80 -23.09 -4.60
N GLU A 225 13.02 -21.79 -4.41
CA GLU A 225 14.27 -21.12 -4.73
C GLU A 225 14.76 -20.32 -3.52
N ASP A 226 16.02 -20.52 -3.14
CA ASP A 226 16.63 -19.95 -1.94
C ASP A 226 17.70 -18.93 -2.30
N ILE A 227 17.46 -17.65 -2.06
CA ILE A 227 18.38 -16.57 -2.38
C ILE A 227 19.14 -16.19 -1.12
N ASN A 228 20.47 -16.25 -1.21
CA ASN A 228 21.36 -16.00 -0.09
C ASN A 228 22.10 -14.68 -0.27
N ALA A 229 22.20 -13.91 0.81
CA ALA A 229 23.04 -12.71 0.81
C ALA A 229 24.51 -13.12 0.63
N LYS A 230 25.26 -12.32 -0.14
CA LYS A 230 26.73 -12.43 -0.22
C LYS A 230 27.35 -11.76 1.01
N ASP A 231 28.55 -12.15 1.42
CA ASP A 231 29.32 -11.47 2.49
C ASP A 231 28.62 -11.35 3.88
N ASP A 232 28.92 -10.28 4.63
CA ASP A 232 28.45 -10.00 6.00
C ASP A 232 27.17 -9.12 6.02
N ILE A 233 26.22 -9.42 5.14
CA ILE A 233 24.95 -8.70 4.99
C ILE A 233 23.75 -9.65 5.06
N SER A 234 22.56 -9.10 4.96
CA SER A 234 21.30 -9.83 5.03
C SER A 234 20.25 -9.17 4.18
N LEU A 235 19.42 -9.98 3.53
CA LEU A 235 18.26 -9.52 2.77
C LEU A 235 17.12 -9.32 3.77
N THR A 236 16.57 -8.11 3.83
CA THR A 236 15.59 -7.72 4.86
C THR A 236 14.17 -7.58 4.34
N ASN A 237 14.02 -7.31 3.04
CA ASN A 237 12.74 -7.25 2.34
C ASN A 237 13.00 -7.59 0.87
N GLY A 238 12.01 -8.08 0.14
CA GLY A 238 12.12 -8.44 -1.27
C GLY A 238 10.77 -8.35 -1.97
N ARG A 239 10.81 -7.89 -3.22
CA ARG A 239 9.70 -7.83 -4.16
C ARG A 239 10.17 -8.40 -5.48
N VAL A 240 9.33 -9.23 -6.05
CA VAL A 240 9.62 -9.87 -7.33
C VAL A 240 9.10 -8.98 -8.45
N VAL A 241 9.87 -8.88 -9.54
CA VAL A 241 9.40 -8.27 -10.79
C VAL A 241 8.50 -9.28 -11.47
N ASP A 242 7.24 -8.93 -11.65
CA ASP A 242 6.33 -9.74 -12.44
C ASP A 242 6.65 -9.58 -13.94
N SER A 243 6.64 -10.71 -14.63
CA SER A 243 7.07 -10.82 -16.01
C SER A 243 6.27 -11.94 -16.66
N SER A 244 5.77 -11.68 -17.87
CA SER A 244 4.94 -12.60 -18.65
C SER A 244 5.59 -13.96 -18.92
N ASN A 245 6.91 -14.06 -18.76
CA ASN A 245 7.68 -15.30 -18.97
C ASN A 245 8.24 -15.90 -17.66
N GLY A 246 7.84 -15.36 -16.51
CA GLY A 246 8.40 -15.71 -15.21
C GLY A 246 9.23 -14.57 -14.62
N SER A 247 9.34 -14.58 -13.30
CA SER A 247 10.01 -13.56 -12.51
C SER A 247 11.52 -13.52 -12.75
N ASP A 248 12.02 -12.51 -13.46
CA ASP A 248 13.47 -12.43 -13.80
C ASP A 248 14.30 -11.79 -12.67
N LEU A 249 13.69 -10.91 -11.88
CA LEU A 249 14.42 -10.13 -10.87
C LEU A 249 13.73 -10.12 -9.51
N LEU A 250 14.52 -10.21 -8.46
CA LEU A 250 14.13 -9.90 -7.08
C LEU A 250 14.88 -8.65 -6.63
N ALA A 251 14.15 -7.60 -6.26
CA ALA A 251 14.76 -6.40 -5.69
C ALA A 251 14.20 -6.10 -4.30
N GLY A 252 15.03 -5.53 -3.45
CA GLY A 252 14.61 -5.25 -2.09
C GLY A 252 15.69 -4.55 -1.28
N THR A 253 15.57 -4.64 0.03
CA THR A 253 16.51 -3.96 0.94
C THR A 253 17.50 -4.94 1.55
N TYR A 254 18.73 -4.48 1.76
CA TYR A 254 19.72 -5.22 2.53
C TYR A 254 20.19 -4.45 3.76
N SER A 255 20.70 -5.18 4.74
CA SER A 255 21.23 -4.67 6.00
C SER A 255 22.58 -5.29 6.33
N THR A 256 23.13 -4.93 7.49
CA THR A 256 24.26 -5.67 8.08
C THR A 256 23.80 -7.02 8.63
N LYS A 257 24.63 -8.07 8.56
CA LYS A 257 24.33 -9.48 8.89
C LYS A 257 23.25 -9.77 9.95
N LYS A 258 23.27 -9.08 11.10
CA LYS A 258 22.40 -9.42 12.24
C LYS A 258 21.19 -8.50 12.42
N ARG A 259 20.94 -7.55 11.51
CA ARG A 259 19.87 -6.55 11.66
C ARG A 259 18.78 -6.77 10.63
N ARG A 260 17.50 -6.78 11.02
CA ARG A 260 16.37 -6.85 10.08
C ARG A 260 15.61 -5.54 9.94
N GLU A 261 15.51 -4.77 11.03
CA GLU A 261 14.60 -3.63 11.08
C GLU A 261 15.01 -2.42 10.23
N THR A 262 16.30 -2.29 9.87
CA THR A 262 16.78 -1.15 9.10
C THR A 262 17.73 -1.60 8.00
N SER A 263 17.64 -0.95 6.86
CA SER A 263 18.43 -1.20 5.66
C SER A 263 19.59 -0.22 5.50
N ARG A 264 20.60 -0.63 4.73
CA ARG A 264 21.76 0.19 4.31
C ARG A 264 21.67 0.62 2.85
N GLY A 265 20.82 -0.04 2.07
CA GLY A 265 20.73 0.10 0.63
C GLY A 265 19.73 -0.89 0.05
N LEU A 266 19.77 -1.01 -1.26
CA LEU A 266 19.01 -1.99 -2.02
C LEU A 266 19.89 -3.12 -2.54
N PHE A 267 19.31 -4.29 -2.73
CA PHE A 267 19.89 -5.34 -3.54
C PHE A 267 18.99 -5.62 -4.75
N ILE A 268 19.60 -6.14 -5.81
CA ILE A 268 18.90 -6.69 -6.96
C ILE A 268 19.55 -8.04 -7.27
N ALA A 269 18.73 -9.08 -7.38
CA ALA A 269 19.15 -10.45 -7.69
C ALA A 269 18.44 -10.90 -8.97
N ASP A 270 19.21 -11.50 -9.87
CA ASP A 270 18.68 -12.20 -11.04
C ASP A 270 18.24 -13.61 -10.63
N LEU A 271 16.97 -13.93 -10.85
CA LEU A 271 16.38 -15.24 -10.53
C LEU A 271 16.60 -16.25 -11.66
N SER A 272 16.98 -15.80 -12.85
CA SER A 272 17.34 -16.67 -13.97
C SER A 272 18.76 -17.24 -13.85
N ASP A 273 19.58 -16.69 -12.95
CA ASP A 273 20.94 -17.14 -12.66
C ASP A 273 20.94 -18.29 -11.62
N PRO A 274 21.12 -19.55 -12.05
CA PRO A 274 21.05 -20.70 -11.16
C PRO A 274 22.19 -20.75 -10.13
N GLU A 275 23.29 -20.04 -10.36
CA GLU A 275 24.42 -19.98 -9.41
C GLU A 275 24.26 -18.83 -8.40
N GLN A 276 23.27 -17.95 -8.58
CA GLN A 276 23.03 -16.76 -7.76
C GLN A 276 24.28 -15.89 -7.60
N GLU A 277 25.14 -15.90 -8.63
CA GLU A 277 26.35 -15.11 -8.68
C GLU A 277 26.06 -13.65 -9.03
N ASN A 278 24.84 -13.30 -9.44
CA ASN A 278 24.47 -11.95 -9.81
C ASN A 278 23.52 -11.30 -8.79
N ILE A 279 24.04 -10.99 -7.59
CA ILE A 279 23.38 -10.07 -6.64
C ILE A 279 24.19 -8.78 -6.52
N GLU A 280 23.59 -7.68 -6.96
CA GLU A 280 24.15 -6.33 -6.90
C GLU A 280 23.64 -5.57 -5.68
N TYR A 281 24.51 -4.74 -5.08
CA TYR A 281 24.21 -4.01 -3.84
C TYR A 281 24.44 -2.50 -3.96
N TYR A 282 23.36 -1.73 -3.89
CA TYR A 282 23.37 -0.27 -4.01
C TYR A 282 23.23 0.40 -2.65
N ASN A 283 24.31 0.94 -2.10
CA ASN A 283 24.25 1.71 -0.86
C ASN A 283 23.55 3.06 -1.07
N TYR A 284 22.70 3.50 -0.14
CA TYR A 284 22.00 4.79 -0.25
C TYR A 284 22.94 5.99 -0.40
N ALA A 285 24.18 5.88 0.08
CA ALA A 285 25.17 6.95 -0.05
C ALA A 285 25.81 7.06 -1.46
N ASN A 286 25.54 6.09 -2.33
CA ASN A 286 25.99 6.07 -3.72
C ASN A 286 24.93 6.57 -4.69
N LEU A 287 23.67 6.63 -4.25
CA LEU A 287 22.56 7.20 -5.00
C LEU A 287 22.69 8.74 -5.06
N GLU A 288 22.37 9.32 -6.21
CA GLU A 288 22.63 10.72 -6.52
C GLU A 288 21.57 11.66 -5.94
N ASN A 289 20.30 11.24 -6.04
CA ASN A 289 19.11 12.02 -5.72
C ASN A 289 18.36 11.52 -4.48
N PHE A 290 18.81 10.43 -3.86
CA PHE A 290 18.21 9.83 -2.67
C PHE A 290 18.01 10.84 -1.53
N PHE A 291 18.92 11.81 -1.38
CA PHE A 291 18.86 12.84 -0.33
C PHE A 291 18.17 14.15 -0.77
N ASN A 292 17.52 14.19 -1.93
CA ASN A 292 16.90 15.41 -2.46
C ASN A 292 15.62 15.82 -1.72
N TYR A 293 14.95 14.90 -1.03
CA TYR A 293 13.85 15.23 -0.10
C TYR A 293 14.27 16.14 1.07
N MET A 294 15.57 16.23 1.37
CA MET A 294 16.04 17.04 2.48
C MET A 294 16.10 18.52 2.10
N LYS A 295 15.69 19.39 3.04
CA LYS A 295 15.99 20.84 2.98
C LYS A 295 17.46 21.10 2.63
N GLU A 296 17.70 22.09 1.78
CA GLU A 296 18.99 22.32 1.11
C GLU A 296 20.20 22.38 2.07
N LYS A 297 20.05 23.08 3.22
CA LYS A 297 21.09 23.15 4.25
C LYS A 297 21.45 21.77 4.83
N ARG A 298 20.47 20.90 5.05
CA ARG A 298 20.68 19.53 5.57
C ARG A 298 21.30 18.64 4.49
N LYS A 299 20.78 18.71 3.26
CA LYS A 299 21.31 17.99 2.09
C LYS A 299 22.79 18.28 1.88
N MET A 300 23.19 19.55 1.84
CA MET A 300 24.60 19.94 1.70
C MET A 300 25.51 19.36 2.80
N ARG A 301 25.06 19.37 4.07
CA ARG A 301 25.83 18.78 5.18
C ARG A 301 26.00 17.27 5.01
N VAL A 302 24.94 16.58 4.58
CA VAL A 302 24.98 15.13 4.33
C VAL A 302 25.90 14.80 3.17
N LYS A 303 25.79 15.49 2.01
CA LYS A 303 26.68 15.29 0.86
C LYS A 303 28.16 15.55 1.21
N LYS A 304 28.47 16.61 1.96
CA LYS A 304 29.83 16.87 2.48
C LYS A 304 30.34 15.75 3.40
N ARG A 305 29.48 15.20 4.26
CA ARG A 305 29.82 14.07 5.13
C ARG A 305 30.12 12.79 4.34
N ILE A 306 29.35 12.53 3.27
CA ILE A 306 29.55 11.40 2.36
C ILE A 306 30.92 11.53 1.69
N ALA A 307 31.20 12.66 1.03
CA ALA A 307 32.46 12.90 0.34
C ALA A 307 33.68 12.72 1.27
N ARG A 308 33.66 13.33 2.46
CA ARG A 308 34.74 13.18 3.45
C ARG A 308 34.99 11.74 3.89
N LYS A 309 33.95 10.91 3.98
CA LYS A 309 34.08 9.51 4.37
C LYS A 309 34.56 8.63 3.22
N LYS A 310 34.10 8.87 1.99
CA LYS A 310 34.59 8.19 0.77
C LYS A 310 36.10 8.39 0.62
N ILE A 311 36.59 9.63 0.73
CA ILE A 311 38.03 9.94 0.66
C ILE A 311 38.85 9.17 1.72
N LYS A 312 38.29 8.98 2.91
CA LYS A 312 38.96 8.27 4.02
C LYS A 312 38.79 6.74 3.97
N GLY A 313 38.18 6.18 2.92
CA GLY A 313 37.85 4.74 2.85
C GLY A 313 36.92 4.25 3.95
N LYS A 314 36.16 5.15 4.61
CA LYS A 314 35.30 4.78 5.74
C LYS A 314 33.91 4.39 5.28
N LYS A 315 33.41 3.25 5.78
CA LYS A 315 32.04 2.77 5.52
C LYS A 315 30.99 3.81 5.92
N LEU A 316 30.04 4.04 5.02
CA LEU A 316 28.87 4.92 5.24
C LEU A 316 27.76 4.11 5.91
N LYS A 317 27.15 4.69 6.95
CA LYS A 317 26.17 4.02 7.81
C LYS A 317 24.87 4.83 7.84
N PHE A 318 24.13 4.78 6.74
CA PHE A 318 22.74 5.22 6.71
C PHE A 318 21.84 4.06 7.10
N SER A 319 20.82 4.30 7.92
CA SER A 319 19.83 3.29 8.34
C SER A 319 18.45 3.86 8.08
N TYR A 320 17.67 3.20 7.23
CA TYR A 320 16.27 3.54 6.98
C TYR A 320 15.41 2.31 7.22
N ARG A 321 14.15 2.50 7.62
CA ARG A 321 13.11 1.48 7.46
C ARG A 321 12.35 1.86 6.20
N LEU A 322 12.23 0.96 5.24
CA LEU A 322 11.49 1.21 4.01
C LEU A 322 10.33 0.24 3.94
N TYR A 323 9.12 0.77 3.77
CA TYR A 323 8.01 0.00 3.23
C TYR A 323 8.27 -0.12 1.73
N VAL A 324 8.49 -1.34 1.25
CA VAL A 324 8.86 -1.59 -0.15
C VAL A 324 7.59 -1.98 -0.91
N GLN A 325 7.22 -1.19 -1.91
CA GLN A 325 6.07 -1.47 -2.78
C GLN A 325 6.45 -2.48 -3.87
N ASP A 326 5.43 -3.03 -4.53
CA ASP A 326 5.62 -3.86 -5.72
C ASP A 326 6.41 -3.13 -6.81
N ILE A 327 7.20 -3.91 -7.56
CA ILE A 327 8.05 -3.35 -8.62
C ILE A 327 7.19 -3.09 -9.85
N ILE A 328 7.33 -1.88 -10.38
CA ILE A 328 6.56 -1.44 -11.53
C ILE A 328 7.43 -1.56 -12.78
N LYS A 329 7.01 -2.42 -13.71
CA LYS A 329 7.64 -2.55 -15.03
C LYS A 329 7.12 -1.47 -15.96
N GLN A 330 8.03 -0.65 -16.50
CA GLN A 330 7.71 0.41 -17.46
C GLN A 330 8.72 0.37 -18.61
N ARG A 331 8.27 -0.02 -19.81
CA ARG A 331 9.12 -0.22 -21.00
C ARG A 331 10.27 -1.19 -20.67
N ASN A 332 11.52 -0.73 -20.75
CA ASN A 332 12.73 -1.51 -20.46
C ASN A 332 13.32 -1.20 -19.07
N GLN A 333 12.50 -0.65 -18.16
CA GLN A 333 12.92 -0.28 -16.82
C GLN A 333 12.00 -0.93 -15.78
N ASN A 334 12.58 -1.27 -14.65
CA ASN A 334 11.89 -1.79 -13.48
C ASN A 334 12.07 -0.78 -12.36
N ILE A 335 10.99 -0.32 -11.75
CA ILE A 335 10.99 0.78 -10.79
C ILE A 335 10.59 0.24 -9.42
N LEU A 336 11.53 0.30 -8.47
CA LEU A 336 11.27 0.00 -7.06
C LEU A 336 10.96 1.28 -6.31
N ILE A 337 9.85 1.28 -5.58
CA ILE A 337 9.44 2.39 -4.71
C ILE A 337 9.57 1.93 -3.26
N GLY A 338 10.25 2.73 -2.45
CA GLY A 338 10.38 2.52 -1.01
C GLY A 338 9.94 3.75 -0.23
N GLU A 339 9.06 3.57 0.76
CA GLU A 339 8.60 4.66 1.62
C GLU A 339 9.26 4.59 2.99
N ALA A 340 10.02 5.63 3.32
CA ALA A 340 10.80 5.66 4.55
C ALA A 340 9.96 6.07 5.75
N TYR A 341 9.89 5.18 6.74
CA TYR A 341 9.09 5.37 7.96
C TYR A 341 9.89 5.16 9.25
N TYR A 342 9.32 5.61 10.36
CA TYR A 342 9.77 5.22 11.70
C TYR A 342 8.58 5.17 12.67
N PRO A 343 8.58 4.22 13.63
CA PRO A 343 7.54 4.16 14.65
C PRO A 343 7.67 5.36 15.61
N THR A 344 6.54 5.97 15.95
CA THR A 344 6.41 7.00 16.97
C THR A 344 5.69 6.45 18.19
N TYR A 345 6.04 6.98 19.37
CA TYR A 345 5.43 6.60 20.64
C TYR A 345 5.10 7.87 21.40
N SER A 346 3.91 7.92 21.99
CA SER A 346 3.48 9.00 22.87
C SER A 346 3.67 8.59 24.32
N SER A 347 4.07 9.53 25.17
CA SER A 347 4.11 9.32 26.62
C SER A 347 2.81 9.81 27.23
N GLY A 348 1.95 8.89 27.65
CA GLY A 348 0.74 9.20 28.41
C GLY A 348 1.01 9.02 29.90
N SER A 349 0.86 10.07 30.70
CA SER A 349 0.71 9.89 32.14
C SER A 349 -0.74 9.44 32.38
N TYR A 350 -0.97 8.13 32.59
CA TYR A 350 -2.24 7.64 33.11
C TYR A 350 -2.41 8.16 34.54
N GLY A 351 -2.90 9.40 34.66
CA GLY A 351 -3.44 9.91 35.91
C GLY A 351 -4.80 9.25 36.11
N PHE A 352 -4.84 8.13 36.81
CA PHE A 352 -6.08 7.69 37.45
C PHE A 352 -6.55 8.84 38.36
N SER A 353 -7.53 9.61 37.90
CA SER A 353 -8.31 10.50 38.76
C SER A 353 -9.30 9.65 39.54
N THR A 354 -8.81 8.86 40.50
CA THR A 354 -9.66 8.26 41.51
C THR A 354 -9.89 9.28 42.61
N TYR A 355 -11.11 9.83 42.63
CA TYR A 355 -11.73 10.39 43.84
C TYR A 355 -11.85 9.25 44.88
N ASN A 356 -10.76 8.88 45.54
CA ASN A 356 -10.80 8.09 46.78
C ASN A 356 -9.46 8.18 47.52
N ASN A 357 -9.52 8.80 48.70
CA ASN A 357 -8.40 9.23 49.52
C ASN A 357 -7.72 8.12 50.33
N PHE A 358 -7.70 6.86 49.89
CA PHE A 358 -7.06 5.77 50.63
C PHE A 358 -6.59 4.63 49.71
N SER A 359 -5.42 4.76 49.08
CA SER A 359 -4.64 3.60 48.59
C SER A 359 -3.20 3.96 48.22
N ASP A 360 -2.29 3.45 49.03
CA ASP A 360 -0.92 2.99 48.75
C ASP A 360 0.10 3.93 48.03
N PRO A 361 1.18 4.40 48.72
CA PRO A 361 2.26 5.17 48.10
C PRO A 361 3.21 4.36 47.19
N PHE A 362 2.97 3.07 46.95
CA PHE A 362 3.79 2.22 46.07
C PHE A 362 3.28 2.06 44.62
N MET A 363 2.18 2.71 44.22
CA MET A 363 1.78 2.72 42.80
C MET A 363 2.65 3.69 42.00
N SER A 364 3.78 3.15 41.56
CA SER A 364 4.71 3.72 40.58
C SER A 364 3.99 4.47 39.47
N ARG A 365 4.31 5.77 39.32
CA ARG A 365 4.03 6.58 38.14
C ARG A 365 4.86 6.03 36.96
N GLY A 366 4.43 4.90 36.42
CA GLY A 366 5.00 4.33 35.21
C GLY A 366 4.69 5.24 34.04
N ASN A 367 5.73 5.84 33.46
CA ASN A 367 5.62 6.60 32.22
C ASN A 367 5.44 5.57 31.08
N THR A 368 4.20 5.16 30.79
CA THR A 368 3.91 4.17 29.75
C THR A 368 4.04 4.82 28.38
N GLN A 369 4.96 4.30 27.56
CA GLN A 369 5.06 4.65 26.15
C GLN A 369 4.00 3.85 25.39
N VAL A 370 3.09 4.55 24.72
CA VAL A 370 2.04 3.96 23.89
C VAL A 370 2.43 4.18 22.43
N PHE A 371 2.30 3.13 21.61
CA PHE A 371 2.54 3.25 20.18
C PHE A 371 1.56 4.26 19.56
N ASP A 372 2.10 5.18 18.78
CA ASP A 372 1.40 6.36 18.24
C ASP A 372 1.52 6.38 16.70
N GLY A 373 1.64 5.20 16.08
CA GLY A 373 1.70 5.05 14.62
C GLY A 373 3.11 5.11 14.01
N TYR A 374 3.16 4.93 12.71
CA TYR A 374 4.32 5.03 11.84
C TYR A 374 4.30 6.36 11.10
N LYS A 375 5.37 7.13 11.26
CA LYS A 375 5.53 8.41 10.58
C LYS A 375 6.37 8.24 9.32
N TYR A 376 5.82 8.67 8.19
CA TYR A 376 6.48 8.66 6.89
C TYR A 376 7.24 9.97 6.64
N THR A 377 8.32 9.90 5.87
CA THR A 377 9.22 11.05 5.66
C THR A 377 9.51 11.36 4.21
N HIS A 378 9.69 10.31 3.40
CA HIS A 378 9.95 10.44 1.98
C HIS A 378 9.73 9.09 1.31
N ALA A 379 9.32 9.13 0.05
CA ALA A 379 9.49 8.00 -0.86
C ALA A 379 10.82 8.13 -1.61
N VAL A 380 11.36 6.99 -2.00
CA VAL A 380 12.54 6.86 -2.85
C VAL A 380 12.19 5.94 -4.00
N LEU A 381 12.61 6.34 -5.20
CA LEU A 381 12.39 5.61 -6.43
C LEU A 381 13.74 5.26 -7.01
N MET A 382 13.93 4.02 -7.39
CA MET A 382 15.13 3.54 -8.06
C MET A 382 14.70 2.72 -9.27
N ALA A 383 15.20 3.09 -10.44
CA ALA A 383 14.95 2.37 -11.67
C ALA A 383 16.19 1.58 -12.08
N PHE A 384 15.96 0.38 -12.58
CA PHE A 384 17.00 -0.51 -13.07
C PHE A 384 16.60 -1.13 -14.41
N ASP A 385 17.58 -1.53 -15.20
CA ASP A 385 17.34 -2.31 -16.42
C ASP A 385 16.95 -3.77 -16.08
N ASN A 386 16.68 -4.58 -17.11
CA ASN A 386 16.34 -5.99 -16.92
C ASN A 386 17.51 -6.85 -16.41
N ASN A 387 18.74 -6.32 -16.41
CA ASN A 387 19.91 -7.00 -15.86
C ASN A 387 20.21 -6.56 -14.41
N GLY A 388 19.38 -5.68 -13.83
CA GLY A 388 19.57 -5.16 -12.48
C GLY A 388 20.58 -4.03 -12.35
N ASN A 389 21.02 -3.40 -13.46
CA ASN A 389 21.86 -2.20 -13.41
C ASN A 389 21.02 -0.97 -13.06
N LEU A 390 21.42 -0.22 -12.03
CA LEU A 390 20.77 1.04 -11.66
C LEU A 390 20.89 2.07 -12.79
N LEU A 391 19.75 2.59 -13.25
CA LEU A 391 19.65 3.61 -14.28
C LEU A 391 19.57 5.02 -13.70
N TRP A 392 18.68 5.22 -12.71
CA TRP A 392 18.46 6.51 -12.07
C TRP A 392 17.80 6.33 -10.70
N ASP A 393 17.88 7.38 -9.88
CA ASP A 393 17.18 7.44 -8.60
C ASP A 393 16.50 8.80 -8.38
N ASN A 394 15.43 8.81 -7.60
CA ASN A 394 14.75 10.03 -7.19
C ASN A 394 14.16 9.90 -5.79
N SER A 395 13.74 11.01 -5.20
CA SER A 395 13.06 11.03 -3.90
C SER A 395 11.91 12.02 -3.88
N PHE A 396 10.87 11.72 -3.10
CA PHE A 396 9.69 12.54 -2.95
C PHE A 396 9.42 12.79 -1.47
N GLU A 397 9.41 14.06 -1.05
CA GLU A 397 9.20 14.44 0.35
C GLU A 397 7.75 14.19 0.79
N ILE A 398 7.56 13.45 1.88
CA ILE A 398 6.26 13.20 2.52
C ILE A 398 6.19 14.04 3.79
N ASN A 399 5.19 14.92 3.88
CA ASN A 399 5.03 15.83 5.00
C ASN A 399 4.08 15.22 6.02
N ASP A 400 4.61 14.89 7.20
CA ASP A 400 3.87 14.64 8.44
C ASP A 400 2.76 13.57 8.40
N LEU A 401 2.70 12.77 7.35
CA LEU A 401 1.82 11.62 7.24
C LEU A 401 2.16 10.59 8.32
N LYS A 402 1.13 10.19 9.06
CA LYS A 402 1.19 9.15 10.10
C LYS A 402 0.07 8.15 9.85
N SER A 403 0.38 6.86 9.90
CA SER A 403 -0.61 5.80 9.89
C SER A 403 -0.37 4.82 11.04
N PHE A 404 -1.43 4.23 11.59
CA PHE A 404 -1.29 3.16 12.58
C PHE A 404 -0.80 1.85 11.96
N GLN A 405 -0.97 1.68 10.65
CA GLN A 405 -0.54 0.51 9.90
C GLN A 405 0.58 0.87 8.93
N LEU A 406 1.32 -0.15 8.46
CA LEU A 406 2.31 0.04 7.41
C LEU A 406 1.65 -0.18 6.06
N GLU A 407 1.21 0.91 5.47
CA GLU A 407 0.53 0.91 4.17
C GLU A 407 1.25 1.79 3.15
N LYS A 408 0.83 1.64 1.90
CA LYS A 408 1.30 2.44 0.78
C LYS A 408 0.63 3.81 0.81
N HIS A 409 1.39 4.87 0.55
CA HIS A 409 0.82 6.22 0.41
C HIS A 409 1.22 6.91 -0.90
N VAL A 410 2.39 6.59 -1.46
CA VAL A 410 2.85 7.20 -2.71
C VAL A 410 2.46 6.34 -3.89
N HIS A 411 1.74 6.94 -4.83
CA HIS A 411 1.33 6.34 -6.10
C HIS A 411 2.10 6.98 -7.25
N VAL A 412 2.19 6.24 -8.35
CA VAL A 412 2.83 6.71 -9.59
C VAL A 412 1.95 6.48 -10.81
N ALA A 413 1.98 7.45 -11.72
CA ALA A 413 1.44 7.38 -13.07
C ALA A 413 2.53 7.69 -14.08
N PHE A 414 2.34 7.20 -15.31
CA PHE A 414 3.28 7.43 -16.41
C PHE A 414 2.58 8.21 -17.51
N SER A 415 3.10 9.39 -17.83
CA SER A 415 2.62 10.25 -18.91
C SER A 415 3.74 10.45 -19.91
N GLU A 416 3.64 9.80 -21.08
CA GLU A 416 4.70 9.77 -22.10
C GLU A 416 6.07 9.32 -21.54
N GLU A 417 7.00 10.25 -21.35
CA GLU A 417 8.33 10.03 -20.76
C GLU A 417 8.42 10.46 -19.29
N GLN A 418 7.38 11.11 -18.78
CA GLN A 418 7.32 11.63 -17.43
C GLN A 418 6.68 10.63 -16.48
N MET A 419 7.14 10.67 -15.24
CA MET A 419 6.54 9.97 -14.12
C MET A 419 5.99 11.00 -13.14
N VAL A 420 4.70 10.85 -12.83
CA VAL A 420 3.99 11.67 -11.86
C VAL A 420 3.86 10.88 -10.58
N MET A 421 4.46 11.38 -9.50
CA MET A 421 4.29 10.84 -8.16
C MET A 421 3.25 11.65 -7.42
N LEU A 422 2.34 10.98 -6.72
CA LEU A 422 1.31 11.63 -5.94
C LEU A 422 1.00 10.89 -4.64
N TYR A 423 0.62 11.64 -3.61
CA TYR A 423 0.03 11.12 -2.38
C TYR A 423 -1.04 12.09 -1.87
N LEU A 424 -2.00 11.60 -1.09
CA LEU A 424 -3.00 12.43 -0.43
C LEU A 424 -2.58 12.73 1.02
N TYR A 425 -2.75 13.97 1.44
CA TYR A 425 -2.62 14.36 2.84
C TYR A 425 -3.42 15.61 3.11
N ASP A 426 -4.29 15.56 4.11
CA ASP A 426 -5.17 16.64 4.54
C ASP A 426 -6.02 17.16 3.38
N GLN A 427 -6.70 16.25 2.68
CA GLN A 427 -7.56 16.56 1.53
C GLN A 427 -6.86 17.29 0.38
N GLN A 428 -5.53 17.19 0.33
CA GLN A 428 -4.68 17.80 -0.67
C GLN A 428 -3.82 16.76 -1.37
N ILE A 429 -3.93 16.70 -2.70
CA ILE A 429 -3.05 15.86 -3.52
C ILE A 429 -1.70 16.55 -3.63
N LYS A 430 -0.67 15.93 -3.09
CA LYS A 430 0.73 16.37 -3.22
C LYS A 430 1.33 15.70 -4.42
N VAL A 431 1.91 16.46 -5.34
CA VAL A 431 2.36 15.96 -6.65
C VAL A 431 3.81 16.34 -6.88
N LYS A 432 4.56 15.49 -7.57
CA LYS A 432 5.89 15.78 -8.10
C LYS A 432 6.10 15.06 -9.44
N VAL A 433 6.74 15.73 -10.39
CA VAL A 433 6.92 15.23 -11.75
C VAL A 433 8.40 15.10 -12.09
N ILE A 434 8.79 13.93 -12.61
CA ILE A 434 10.19 13.63 -12.97
C ILE A 434 10.27 13.00 -14.36
N ASN A 435 11.44 13.11 -14.99
CA ASN A 435 11.82 12.31 -16.15
C ASN A 435 13.18 11.67 -15.82
N GLY A 436 13.13 10.41 -15.37
CA GLY A 436 14.29 9.70 -14.82
C GLY A 436 14.99 10.48 -13.70
N GLN A 437 16.22 10.91 -13.97
CA GLN A 437 17.04 11.66 -13.00
C GLN A 437 16.59 13.11 -12.82
N GLU A 438 15.90 13.68 -13.82
CA GLU A 438 15.55 15.10 -13.86
C GLU A 438 14.22 15.38 -13.17
N ILE A 439 14.16 16.49 -12.44
CA ILE A 439 12.92 16.99 -11.83
C ILE A 439 12.30 17.98 -12.83
N ILE A 440 11.19 17.58 -13.44
CA ILE A 440 10.44 18.43 -14.39
C ILE A 440 9.63 19.46 -13.63
N GLU A 441 8.91 19.02 -12.61
CA GLU A 441 8.14 19.89 -11.73
C GLU A 441 8.38 19.49 -10.27
N GLY A 442 8.70 20.49 -9.45
CA GLY A 442 8.89 20.32 -8.01
C GLY A 442 7.60 19.88 -7.31
N LYS A 443 7.68 19.72 -5.99
CA LYS A 443 6.49 19.40 -5.19
C LYS A 443 5.47 20.54 -5.28
N PHE A 444 4.29 20.27 -5.80
CA PHE A 444 3.13 21.17 -5.76
C PHE A 444 1.92 20.49 -5.10
N THR A 445 0.81 21.22 -4.97
CA THR A 445 -0.37 20.78 -4.23
C THR A 445 -1.63 21.17 -5.00
N GLU A 446 -2.60 20.27 -5.04
CA GLU A 446 -3.94 20.47 -5.59
C GLU A 446 -4.97 20.06 -4.52
N ASP A 447 -5.96 20.91 -4.25
CA ASP A 447 -7.03 20.60 -3.29
C ASP A 447 -8.01 19.59 -3.91
N LEU A 448 -8.56 18.69 -3.09
CA LEU A 448 -9.66 17.83 -3.53
C LEU A 448 -10.90 18.67 -3.82
N ARG A 449 -11.46 18.50 -5.02
CA ARG A 449 -12.72 19.13 -5.42
C ARG A 449 -13.88 18.60 -4.59
N LEU A 450 -14.79 19.50 -4.26
CA LEU A 450 -16.07 19.19 -3.64
C LEU A 450 -17.14 18.96 -4.71
N MET A 451 -18.30 18.44 -4.32
CA MET A 451 -19.36 18.07 -5.26
C MET A 451 -19.96 19.29 -5.96
N TYR A 452 -20.18 20.37 -5.20
CA TYR A 452 -20.75 21.62 -5.69
C TYR A 452 -19.75 22.78 -5.54
N GLU A 453 -19.75 23.71 -6.50
CA GLU A 453 -18.86 24.89 -6.44
C GLU A 453 -19.11 25.78 -5.21
N SER A 454 -20.32 25.73 -4.65
CA SER A 454 -20.71 26.51 -3.47
C SER A 454 -20.48 25.79 -2.13
N ASP A 455 -19.97 24.55 -2.17
CA ASP A 455 -19.60 23.82 -0.97
C ASP A 455 -18.31 24.39 -0.36
N GLU A 456 -18.28 24.43 0.96
CA GLU A 456 -17.09 24.71 1.75
C GLU A 456 -16.81 23.55 2.70
N MET A 457 -15.59 23.00 2.66
CA MET A 457 -15.17 21.96 3.60
C MET A 457 -14.97 22.56 4.99
N LYS A 458 -15.64 22.01 5.99
CA LYS A 458 -15.57 22.44 7.38
C LYS A 458 -14.72 21.53 8.25
N ALA A 459 -14.69 20.24 7.94
CA ALA A 459 -13.87 19.25 8.61
C ALA A 459 -13.72 17.99 7.75
N ASN A 460 -12.63 17.27 7.94
CA ASN A 460 -12.31 15.94 7.40
C ASN A 460 -11.85 15.02 8.55
N SER A 461 -11.61 13.75 8.23
CA SER A 461 -10.90 12.82 9.11
C SER A 461 -9.67 12.29 8.37
N GLU A 462 -8.48 12.68 8.83
CA GLU A 462 -7.20 12.22 8.26
C GLU A 462 -7.02 10.69 8.36
N ASP A 463 -7.62 10.05 9.37
CA ASP A 463 -7.54 8.59 9.56
C ASP A 463 -8.44 7.80 8.60
N LEU A 464 -9.37 8.48 7.91
CA LEU A 464 -10.36 7.87 7.02
C LEU A 464 -10.19 8.31 5.57
N GLU A 465 -9.21 9.17 5.27
CA GLU A 465 -8.88 9.54 3.89
C GLU A 465 -7.86 8.57 3.29
N GLY A 466 -7.95 8.39 1.98
CA GLY A 466 -6.99 7.57 1.25
C GLY A 466 -6.97 7.92 -0.23
N LEU A 467 -5.89 7.53 -0.89
CA LEU A 467 -5.70 7.64 -2.33
C LEU A 467 -5.30 6.27 -2.83
N GLU A 468 -5.98 5.78 -3.85
CA GLU A 468 -5.66 4.47 -4.42
C GLU A 468 -5.58 4.52 -5.93
N LYS A 469 -4.78 3.62 -6.49
CA LYS A 469 -4.70 3.44 -7.94
C LYS A 469 -5.95 2.68 -8.41
N TRP A 470 -6.58 3.16 -9.48
CA TRP A 470 -7.78 2.56 -10.03
C TRP A 470 -7.47 1.68 -11.25
N TYR A 471 -7.31 2.30 -12.42
CA TYR A 471 -6.97 1.65 -13.69
C TYR A 471 -6.20 2.63 -14.57
N GLY A 472 -5.19 2.15 -15.31
CA GLY A 472 -4.31 3.02 -16.11
C GLY A 472 -3.71 4.15 -15.27
N ASN A 473 -3.92 5.40 -15.71
CA ASN A 473 -3.52 6.63 -15.01
C ASN A 473 -4.68 7.27 -14.20
N ASN A 474 -5.70 6.49 -13.86
CA ASN A 474 -6.80 6.92 -13.00
C ASN A 474 -6.55 6.45 -11.57
N PHE A 475 -6.92 7.31 -10.62
CA PHE A 475 -6.87 7.10 -9.18
C PHE A 475 -8.22 7.49 -8.60
N TYR A 476 -8.48 7.08 -7.38
CA TYR A 476 -9.58 7.63 -6.60
C TYR A 476 -9.08 8.05 -5.23
N ALA A 477 -9.45 9.26 -4.81
CA ALA A 477 -9.34 9.69 -3.43
C ALA A 477 -10.67 9.46 -2.73
N TYR A 478 -10.65 9.05 -1.48
CA TYR A 478 -11.84 8.82 -0.69
C TYR A 478 -11.65 9.37 0.72
N GLY A 479 -12.77 9.50 1.43
CA GLY A 479 -12.77 9.88 2.84
C GLY A 479 -14.11 10.41 3.29
N VAL A 480 -14.11 11.10 4.42
CA VAL A 480 -15.32 11.69 5.01
C VAL A 480 -15.16 13.19 5.19
N ASN A 481 -16.17 13.95 4.77
CA ASN A 481 -16.20 15.41 4.87
C ASN A 481 -17.44 15.90 5.61
N ARG A 482 -17.28 16.96 6.40
CA ARG A 482 -18.37 17.87 6.77
C ARG A 482 -18.34 19.04 5.81
N VAL A 483 -19.37 19.17 4.99
CA VAL A 483 -19.47 20.23 3.98
C VAL A 483 -20.63 21.15 4.29
N LYS A 484 -20.45 22.44 3.99
CA LYS A 484 -21.48 23.45 4.10
C LYS A 484 -21.76 24.04 2.72
N ASN A 485 -22.98 23.87 2.20
CA ASN A 485 -23.39 24.46 0.94
C ASN A 485 -23.92 25.89 1.18
N LEU A 486 -23.31 26.89 0.55
CA LEU A 486 -23.57 28.29 0.89
C LEU A 486 -24.67 28.96 0.06
N ARG A 487 -25.02 28.42 -1.11
CA ARG A 487 -25.78 29.17 -2.13
C ARG A 487 -26.92 28.39 -2.79
N ASP A 488 -26.85 27.07 -2.82
CA ASP A 488 -27.79 26.25 -3.58
C ASP A 488 -29.00 25.90 -2.71
N SER A 489 -30.17 26.46 -3.02
CA SER A 489 -31.37 26.32 -2.19
C SER A 489 -31.90 24.89 -2.07
N ASP A 490 -31.62 24.07 -3.08
CA ASP A 490 -32.12 22.69 -3.18
C ASP A 490 -31.16 21.68 -2.53
N ILE A 491 -30.03 22.15 -2.00
CA ILE A 491 -29.01 21.33 -1.37
C ILE A 491 -29.03 21.60 0.13
N GLN A 492 -28.95 20.54 0.93
CA GLN A 492 -28.90 20.70 2.38
C GLN A 492 -27.68 21.54 2.82
N LEU A 493 -27.96 22.56 3.63
CA LEU A 493 -26.95 23.53 4.09
C LEU A 493 -25.73 22.88 4.75
N ASN A 494 -25.92 21.85 5.58
CA ASN A 494 -24.82 21.12 6.22
C ASN A 494 -24.98 19.62 5.95
N ARG A 495 -23.96 18.99 5.38
CA ARG A 495 -23.94 17.56 5.07
C ARG A 495 -22.70 16.92 5.68
N LYS A 496 -22.85 15.67 6.12
CA LYS A 496 -21.73 14.77 6.37
C LYS A 496 -21.75 13.76 5.24
N VAL A 497 -20.64 13.60 4.55
CA VAL A 497 -20.57 12.75 3.36
C VAL A 497 -19.37 11.84 3.42
N PHE A 498 -19.57 10.58 3.09
CA PHE A 498 -18.51 9.74 2.54
C PHE A 498 -18.39 10.09 1.05
N PHE A 499 -17.17 10.21 0.54
CA PHE A 499 -16.96 10.58 -0.86
C PHE A 499 -15.95 9.67 -1.55
N ILE A 500 -16.08 9.58 -2.87
CA ILE A 500 -15.06 9.10 -3.79
C ILE A 500 -14.88 10.16 -4.87
N ASN A 501 -13.63 10.54 -5.12
CA ASN A 501 -13.26 11.55 -6.09
C ASN A 501 -12.31 10.92 -7.11
N LYS A 502 -12.72 10.87 -8.38
CA LYS A 502 -11.89 10.36 -9.47
C LYS A 502 -10.80 11.37 -9.77
N ILE A 503 -9.56 10.89 -9.80
CA ILE A 503 -8.37 11.67 -10.14
C ILE A 503 -7.77 11.07 -11.41
N VAL A 504 -7.53 11.90 -12.42
CA VAL A 504 -6.95 11.49 -13.70
C VAL A 504 -5.64 12.22 -13.90
N VAL A 505 -4.57 11.44 -14.02
CA VAL A 505 -3.25 11.96 -14.42
C VAL A 505 -3.14 11.87 -15.94
N LYS A 506 -2.86 13.00 -16.58
CA LYS A 506 -2.79 13.13 -18.05
C LYS A 506 -1.41 12.85 -18.60
#